data_AF-A0A955ZK99-F1
#
_entry.id   AF-A0A955ZK99-F1
#
_cell.length_a   1.000
_cell.length_b   1.000
_cell.length_c   1.000
_cell.angle_alpha   90.00
_cell.angle_beta   90.00
_cell.angle_gamma   90.00
#
_symmetry.space_group_name_H-M   'P 1'
#
loop_
_entity.id
_entity.type
_entity.pdbx_description
1 polymer ?
#
loop_
_entity_poly.entity_id
_entity_poly.type
_entity_poly.pdbx_seq_one_letter_code
_entity_poly.pdbx_strand_id
1 'polypeptide(L)'
;DHIEATGIGGGDGSSNGRIYCRGHNLNAAKKTFGREYVEEKIGLRQRRRSDTEDTTDAEDTEAREKQDKLLLALTTQGFKKAEAKRATEKLAGEARTLSREELLRRALALLVPR
;
A
#
# COMPACT_ATOMS: atom_id res chain seq x y z
N ASP A 1 -15.71 24.00 -17.19
CA ASP A 1 -16.27 22.69 -16.83
C ASP A 1 -15.26 21.64 -17.29
N HIS A 2 -14.71 20.78 -16.42
CA HIS A 2 -13.71 19.77 -16.88
C HIS A 2 -14.15 18.35 -16.54
N ILE A 3 -14.74 17.74 -17.56
CA ILE A 3 -14.99 16.31 -17.70
C ILE A 3 -13.94 15.79 -18.69
N GLU A 4 -13.18 14.77 -18.33
CA GLU A 4 -12.60 13.84 -19.32
C GLU A 4 -13.23 12.48 -19.07
N ALA A 5 -14.02 12.05 -20.05
CA ALA A 5 -14.80 10.82 -19.96
C ALA A 5 -13.92 9.62 -20.30
N THR A 6 -13.85 8.64 -19.41
CA THR A 6 -13.68 7.23 -19.81
C THR A 6 -14.19 6.29 -18.74
N GLY A 7 -14.80 5.20 -19.21
CA GLY A 7 -14.61 3.89 -18.58
C GLY A 7 -15.87 3.34 -17.98
N ILE A 8 -16.63 2.63 -18.79
CA ILE A 8 -17.95 2.18 -18.39
C ILE A 8 -18.26 0.89 -19.10
N GLY A 9 -18.21 -0.19 -18.33
CA GLY A 9 -18.59 -1.51 -18.80
C GLY A 9 -20.10 -1.56 -19.01
N GLY A 10 -20.49 -1.57 -20.27
CA GLY A 10 -21.80 -1.92 -20.79
C GLY A 10 -21.59 -2.26 -22.26
N GLY A 11 -21.28 -3.53 -22.54
CA GLY A 11 -20.53 -3.88 -23.75
C GLY A 11 -19.14 -3.21 -23.77
N ASP A 12 -18.30 -3.59 -24.71
CA ASP A 12 -17.00 -2.99 -25.05
C ASP A 12 -17.06 -1.50 -25.46
N GLY A 13 -18.23 -0.86 -25.34
CA GLY A 13 -18.43 0.59 -25.46
C GLY A 13 -18.21 1.32 -24.14
N SER A 14 -17.14 2.10 -24.06
CA SER A 14 -16.67 2.90 -22.92
C SER A 14 -17.57 4.08 -22.51
N SER A 15 -18.93 3.94 -22.46
CA SER A 15 -19.93 5.04 -22.53
C SER A 15 -20.91 5.36 -21.34
N ASN A 16 -21.04 4.55 -20.27
CA ASN A 16 -21.83 4.75 -18.99
C ASN A 16 -21.26 5.24 -17.55
N GLY A 17 -20.18 5.99 -17.31
CA GLY A 17 -19.24 5.94 -16.18
C GLY A 17 -18.30 7.13 -16.27
N ARG A 18 -18.60 8.10 -15.44
CA ARG A 18 -18.01 9.42 -15.51
C ARG A 18 -16.92 9.48 -14.45
N ILE A 19 -15.67 9.48 -14.89
CA ILE A 19 -14.54 9.76 -14.00
C ILE A 19 -14.46 11.28 -13.83
N TYR A 20 -14.77 11.75 -12.63
CA TYR A 20 -14.55 13.13 -12.27
C TYR A 20 -13.11 13.32 -11.78
N CYS A 21 -12.49 14.46 -12.13
CA CYS A 21 -11.27 14.87 -11.45
C CYS A 21 -11.54 15.04 -9.95
N ARG A 22 -10.48 15.03 -9.12
CA ARG A 22 -10.62 15.13 -7.65
C ARG A 22 -11.54 16.28 -7.21
N GLY A 23 -11.41 17.45 -7.84
CA GLY A 23 -12.23 18.63 -7.54
C GLY A 23 -13.70 18.47 -7.92
N HIS A 24 -13.98 17.97 -9.13
CA HIS A 24 -15.36 17.72 -9.56
C HIS A 24 -16.01 16.56 -8.81
N ASN A 25 -15.25 15.53 -8.46
CA ASN A 25 -15.75 14.43 -7.65
C ASN A 25 -16.14 14.94 -6.26
N LEU A 26 -15.31 15.80 -5.66
CA LEU A 26 -15.63 16.42 -4.38
C LEU A 26 -16.90 17.30 -4.48
N ASN A 27 -17.01 18.11 -5.52
CA ASN A 27 -18.19 18.96 -5.73
C ASN A 27 -19.46 18.12 -5.96
N ALA A 28 -19.39 17.09 -6.79
CA ALA A 28 -20.49 16.15 -7.03
C ALA A 28 -20.89 15.42 -5.75
N ALA A 29 -19.92 14.97 -4.96
CA ALA A 29 -20.17 14.34 -3.67
C ALA A 29 -20.85 15.31 -2.69
N LYS A 30 -20.37 16.56 -2.58
CA LYS A 30 -20.99 17.59 -1.72
C LYS A 30 -22.43 17.90 -2.13
N LYS A 31 -22.73 17.93 -3.44
CA LYS A 31 -24.09 18.13 -3.95
C LYS A 31 -25.01 16.93 -3.70
N THR A 32 -24.48 15.71 -3.79
CA THR A 32 -25.28 14.47 -3.68
C THR A 32 -25.53 14.07 -2.24
N PHE A 33 -24.51 14.14 -1.39
CA PHE A 33 -24.54 13.63 -0.01
C PHE A 33 -24.59 14.74 1.04
N GLY A 34 -24.49 16.01 0.62
CA GLY A 34 -24.41 17.15 1.52
C GLY A 34 -22.98 17.49 1.92
N ARG A 35 -22.73 18.78 2.15
CA ARG A 35 -21.39 19.30 2.47
C ARG A 35 -20.87 18.78 3.81
N GLU A 36 -21.71 18.82 4.84
CA GLU A 36 -21.36 18.42 6.20
C GLU A 36 -20.95 16.94 6.26
N TYR A 37 -21.76 16.06 5.65
CA TYR A 37 -21.47 14.62 5.57
C TYR A 37 -20.12 14.35 4.89
N VAL A 38 -19.85 15.00 3.76
CA VAL A 38 -18.59 14.81 3.02
C VAL A 38 -17.39 15.31 3.83
N GLU A 39 -17.52 16.45 4.50
CA GLU A 39 -16.45 17.01 5.35
C GLU A 39 -16.19 16.14 6.58
N GLU A 40 -17.23 15.60 7.23
CA GLU A 40 -17.09 14.62 8.31
C GLU A 40 -16.32 13.37 7.87
N LYS A 41 -16.67 12.79 6.71
CA LYS A 41 -15.96 11.61 6.18
C LYS A 41 -14.51 11.90 5.80
N ILE A 42 -14.22 13.09 5.28
CA ILE A 42 -12.84 13.52 5.05
C ILE A 42 -12.07 13.61 6.38
N GLY A 43 -12.67 14.22 7.41
CA GLY A 43 -12.07 14.34 8.73
C GLY A 43 -11.80 12.99 9.39
N LEU A 44 -12.76 12.05 9.35
CA LEU A 44 -12.58 10.69 9.85
C LEU A 44 -11.44 9.95 9.14
N ARG A 45 -11.32 10.12 7.82
CA ARG A 45 -10.22 9.53 7.05
C ARG A 45 -8.86 10.11 7.44
N GLN A 46 -8.80 11.42 7.68
CA GLN A 46 -7.57 12.08 8.11
C GLN A 46 -7.14 11.62 9.50
N ARG A 47 -8.08 11.52 10.45
CA ARG A 47 -7.81 11.01 11.81
C ARG A 47 -7.28 9.58 11.81
N ARG A 48 -7.90 8.68 11.03
CA ARG A 48 -7.40 7.30 10.90
C ARG A 48 -5.97 7.22 10.36
N ARG A 49 -5.57 8.18 9.51
CA ARG A 49 -4.20 8.26 9.00
C ARG A 49 -3.23 8.74 10.08
N SER A 50 -3.59 9.79 10.82
CA SER A 50 -2.75 10.27 11.93
C SER A 50 -2.59 9.22 13.03
N ASP A 51 -3.66 8.48 13.36
CA ASP A 51 -3.61 7.43 14.39
C ASP A 51 -2.72 6.24 13.99
N THR A 52 -2.44 6.05 12.69
CA THR A 52 -1.52 5.00 12.20
C THR A 52 -0.06 5.46 12.24
N GLU A 53 0.20 6.77 12.22
CA GLU A 53 1.55 7.34 12.22
C GLU A 53 2.10 7.54 13.65
N ASP A 54 1.24 7.65 14.66
CA ASP A 54 1.63 7.97 16.04
C ASP A 54 1.96 6.74 16.91
N THR A 55 1.84 5.52 16.37
CA THR A 55 2.08 4.27 17.13
C THR A 55 3.25 3.43 16.60
N THR A 56 4.04 3.94 15.66
CA THR A 56 5.22 3.22 15.16
C THR A 56 6.48 3.91 15.67
N ASP A 57 7.12 3.30 16.66
CA ASP A 57 8.48 3.65 17.05
C ASP A 57 9.37 3.72 15.80
N ALA A 58 10.30 4.68 15.74
CA ALA A 58 11.18 4.87 14.59
C ALA A 58 11.94 3.57 14.23
N GLU A 59 12.27 2.76 15.23
CA GLU A 59 12.90 1.44 15.06
C GLU A 59 11.99 0.41 14.36
N ASP A 60 10.69 0.45 14.61
CA ASP A 60 9.72 -0.42 13.94
C ASP A 60 9.49 0.00 12.49
N THR A 61 9.61 1.31 12.20
CA THR A 61 9.57 1.83 10.84
C THR A 61 10.77 1.35 10.03
N GLU A 62 11.99 1.45 10.59
CA GLU A 62 13.21 0.97 9.92
C GLU A 62 13.20 -0.55 9.69
N ALA A 63 12.76 -1.33 10.67
CA ALA A 63 12.67 -2.79 10.53
C ALA A 63 11.67 -3.18 9.43
N ARG A 64 10.54 -2.48 9.34
CA ARG A 64 9.52 -2.70 8.32
C ARG A 64 10.00 -2.31 6.93
N GLU A 65 10.71 -1.19 6.79
CA GLU A 65 11.35 -0.82 5.53
C GLU A 65 12.40 -1.84 5.08
N LYS A 66 13.22 -2.35 6.01
CA LYS A 66 14.20 -3.41 5.72
C LYS A 66 13.51 -4.66 5.19
N GLN A 67 12.38 -5.05 5.78
CA GLN A 67 11.57 -6.18 5.33
C GLN A 67 10.97 -5.96 3.94
N ASP A 68 10.41 -4.78 3.66
CA ASP A 68 9.85 -4.46 2.34
C ASP A 68 10.93 -4.47 1.25
N LYS A 69 12.11 -3.91 1.55
CA LYS A 69 13.28 -3.94 0.65
C LYS A 69 13.80 -5.36 0.40
N LEU A 70 13.72 -6.26 1.38
CA LEU A 70 14.08 -7.68 1.23
C LEU A 70 13.06 -8.43 0.40
N LEU A 71 11.76 -8.24 0.68
CA LEU A 71 10.68 -8.89 -0.05
C LEU A 71 10.74 -8.49 -1.53
N LEU A 72 10.94 -7.20 -1.82
CA LEU A 72 11.12 -6.72 -3.18
C LEU A 72 12.31 -7.39 -3.87
N ALA A 73 13.48 -7.40 -3.23
CA ALA A 73 14.70 -8.00 -3.79
C ALA A 73 14.51 -9.49 -4.14
N LEU A 74 13.89 -10.26 -3.25
CA LEU A 74 13.62 -11.69 -3.47
C LEU A 74 12.60 -11.90 -4.60
N THR A 75 11.55 -11.08 -4.68
CA THR A 75 10.59 -11.18 -5.79
C THR A 75 11.20 -10.81 -7.13
N THR A 76 12.09 -9.80 -7.18
CA THR A 76 12.82 -9.42 -8.40
C THR A 76 13.80 -10.51 -8.83
N GLN A 77 14.36 -11.27 -7.89
CA GLN A 77 15.18 -12.45 -8.18
C GLN A 77 14.38 -13.68 -8.68
N GLY A 78 13.04 -13.60 -8.72
CA GLY A 78 12.17 -14.64 -9.27
C GLY A 78 11.56 -15.59 -8.23
N PHE A 79 11.79 -15.36 -6.93
CA PHE A 79 11.11 -16.13 -5.89
C PHE A 79 9.63 -15.77 -5.82
N LYS A 80 8.77 -16.76 -5.54
CA LYS A 80 7.33 -16.51 -5.37
C LYS A 80 7.12 -15.60 -4.17
N LYS A 81 6.25 -14.59 -4.33
CA LYS A 81 5.93 -13.63 -3.25
C LYS A 81 5.56 -14.29 -1.92
N ALA A 82 4.82 -15.40 -1.96
CA ALA A 82 4.44 -16.14 -0.76
C ALA A 82 5.63 -16.81 -0.05
N GLU A 83 6.63 -17.29 -0.80
CA GLU A 83 7.83 -17.90 -0.24
C GLU A 83 8.76 -16.83 0.31
N ALA A 84 8.99 -15.74 -0.45
CA ALA A 84 9.75 -14.59 -0.01
C ALA A 84 9.17 -13.99 1.29
N LYS A 85 7.85 -13.83 1.38
CA LYS A 85 7.17 -13.32 2.58
C LYS A 85 7.41 -14.23 3.79
N ARG A 86 7.26 -15.56 3.62
CA ARG A 86 7.50 -16.53 4.70
C ARG A 86 8.95 -16.52 5.18
N ALA A 87 9.91 -16.35 4.27
CA ALA A 87 11.32 -16.25 4.62
C ALA A 87 11.62 -14.95 5.39
N THR A 88 11.07 -13.81 4.94
CA THR A 88 11.27 -12.52 5.62
C THR A 88 10.56 -12.45 6.98
N GLU A 89 9.39 -13.09 7.14
CA GLU A 89 8.68 -13.18 8.41
C GLU A 89 9.47 -13.95 9.47
N LYS A 90 10.14 -15.05 9.08
CA LYS A 90 11.03 -15.80 9.99
C LYS A 90 12.21 -14.97 10.48
N LEU A 91 12.66 -13.99 9.70
CA LEU A 91 13.77 -13.10 10.01
C LEU A 91 13.32 -11.76 10.62
N ALA A 92 12.02 -11.58 10.88
CA ALA A 92 11.47 -10.31 11.37
C ALA A 92 12.05 -9.89 12.72
N GLY A 93 12.30 -10.85 13.62
CA GLY A 93 12.94 -10.60 14.92
C GLY A 93 14.42 -10.22 14.81
N GLU A 94 15.11 -10.67 13.76
CA GLU A 94 16.53 -10.39 13.52
C GLU A 94 16.76 -9.10 12.71
N ALA A 95 15.69 -8.54 12.14
CA ALA A 95 15.75 -7.33 11.31
C ALA A 95 16.20 -6.07 12.08
N ARG A 96 16.08 -6.09 13.41
CA ARG A 96 16.53 -5.01 14.30
C ARG A 96 18.05 -5.01 14.49
N THR A 97 18.66 -6.18 14.50
CA THR A 97 20.08 -6.35 14.86
C THR A 97 20.98 -6.57 13.66
N LEU A 98 20.48 -7.20 12.60
CA LEU A 98 21.29 -7.60 11.46
C LEU A 98 21.25 -6.56 10.33
N SER A 99 22.37 -6.47 9.61
CA SER A 99 22.43 -5.66 8.39
C SER A 99 21.54 -6.24 7.30
N ARG A 100 21.13 -5.39 6.35
CA ARG A 100 20.31 -5.81 5.21
C ARG A 100 20.93 -6.96 4.41
N GLU A 101 22.25 -6.94 4.23
CA GLU A 101 22.97 -7.99 3.49
C GLU A 101 22.92 -9.34 4.20
N GLU A 102 23.08 -9.33 5.52
CA GLU A 102 23.05 -10.54 6.34
C GLU A 102 21.66 -11.18 6.31
N LEU A 103 20.61 -10.36 6.39
CA LEU A 103 19.22 -10.81 6.25
C LEU A 103 18.95 -11.40 4.88
N LEU A 104 19.53 -10.82 3.81
CA LEU A 104 19.36 -11.34 2.45
C LEU A 104 20.06 -12.69 2.29
N ARG A 105 21.29 -12.86 2.81
CA ARG A 105 22.00 -14.15 2.80
C ARG A 105 21.19 -15.22 3.55
N ARG A 106 20.66 -14.89 4.74
CA ARG A 106 19.82 -15.81 5.51
C ARG A 106 18.51 -16.15 4.80
N ALA A 107 17.86 -15.17 4.18
CA ALA A 107 16.63 -15.40 3.42
C ALA A 107 16.87 -16.34 2.23
N LEU A 108 17.98 -16.16 1.49
CA LEU A 108 18.36 -17.06 0.41
C LEU A 108 18.67 -18.47 0.92
N ALA A 109 19.35 -18.61 2.06
CA ALA A 109 19.62 -19.90 2.68
C ALA A 109 18.34 -20.65 3.12
N LEU A 110 17.26 -19.93 3.42
CA LEU A 110 15.94 -20.51 3.73
C LEU A 110 15.14 -20.90 2.49
N LEU A 111 15.40 -20.27 1.35
CA LEU A 111 14.64 -20.44 0.10
C LEU A 111 15.27 -21.46 -0.84
N VAL A 112 16.59 -21.65 -0.78
CA VAL A 112 17.29 -22.64 -1.60
C VAL A 112 17.37 -23.97 -0.84
N PRO A 113 16.72 -25.05 -1.32
CA PRO A 113 16.94 -26.37 -0.75
C PRO A 113 18.40 -26.80 -0.96
N ARG A 114 19.01 -27.36 0.09
CA ARG A 114 20.34 -27.98 0.03
C ARG A 114 20.34 -29.26 -0.79
#